data_AF-A0A4V2FQQ3-F1
#
_entry.id   AF-A0A4V2FQQ3-F1
#
_cell.length_a   1.000
_cell.length_b   1.000
_cell.length_c   1.000
_cell.angle_alpha   90.00
_cell.angle_beta   90.00
_cell.angle_gamma   90.00
#
_symmetry.space_group_name_H-M   'P 1'
#
loop_
_entity.id
_entity.type
_entity.pdbx_description
1 polymer ?
#
loop_
_entity_poly.entity_id
_entity_poly.type
_entity_poly.pdbx_seq_one_letter_code
_entity_poly.pdbx_strand_id
1 'polypeptide(L)'
;MTTSTPPAGGPVPRPGDPRAGAPRPGDPRPAPERPVSSLRAGVDEAMAGLDGLSERPVGEHVAAFERVHTALGEALTAGSERA
;
A
#
# COMPACT_ATOMS: atom_id res chain seq x y z
N MET A 1 54.59 -8.11 24.09
CA MET A 1 53.30 -7.51 23.70
C MET A 1 53.14 -7.75 22.20
N THR A 2 52.11 -8.46 21.76
CA THR A 2 51.90 -8.87 20.36
C THR A 2 50.54 -8.38 19.84
N THR A 3 50.43 -8.30 18.51
CA THR A 3 49.28 -7.91 17.66
C THR A 3 49.03 -6.39 17.55
N SER A 4 48.57 -5.81 16.44
CA SER A 4 47.98 -6.36 15.22
C SER A 4 48.04 -5.29 14.12
N THR A 5 48.49 -5.67 12.92
CA THR A 5 48.32 -4.89 11.68
C THR A 5 46.92 -5.19 11.12
N PRO A 6 46.07 -4.19 10.83
CA PRO A 6 44.87 -4.42 10.01
C PRO A 6 45.22 -4.36 8.50
N PRO A 7 44.80 -5.35 7.70
CA PRO A 7 44.88 -5.28 6.24
C PRO A 7 43.60 -4.73 5.61
N ALA A 8 43.75 -4.35 4.34
CA ALA A 8 42.75 -4.27 3.29
C ALA A 8 41.71 -3.14 3.41
N GLY A 9 41.99 -2.05 2.68
CA GLY A 9 40.95 -1.18 2.15
C GLY A 9 39.93 -2.03 1.39
N GLY A 10 38.67 -1.93 1.80
CA GLY A 10 37.56 -2.51 1.07
C GLY A 10 37.47 -1.94 -0.35
N PRO A 11 36.97 -2.70 -1.33
CA PRO A 11 36.89 -2.24 -2.70
C PRO A 11 35.96 -1.04 -2.81
N VAL A 12 36.51 0.09 -3.28
CA VAL A 12 35.71 1.22 -3.76
C VAL A 12 34.84 0.77 -4.93
N PRO A 13 33.50 0.97 -4.90
CA PRO A 13 32.64 0.66 -6.03
C PRO A 13 33.05 1.45 -7.26
N ARG A 14 33.22 0.77 -8.39
CA ARG A 14 33.52 1.40 -9.68
C ARG A 14 32.26 2.08 -10.23
N PRO A 15 32.34 3.33 -10.74
CA PRO A 15 31.24 3.95 -11.45
C PRO A 15 31.00 3.21 -12.77
N GLY A 16 29.79 2.67 -12.97
CA GLY A 16 29.40 2.02 -14.22
C GLY A 16 28.71 0.65 -14.09
N ASP A 17 28.12 0.31 -12.94
CA ASP A 17 27.38 -0.95 -12.78
C ASP A 17 26.01 -0.88 -13.49
N PRO A 18 25.71 -1.71 -14.52
CA PRO A 18 24.46 -1.67 -15.28
C PRO A 18 23.24 -2.22 -14.50
N ARG A 19 23.40 -2.53 -13.21
CA ARG A 19 22.30 -2.92 -12.31
C ARG A 19 21.55 -1.75 -11.67
N ALA A 20 21.92 -0.51 -12.00
CA ALA A 20 21.26 0.71 -11.52
C ALA A 20 19.79 0.90 -11.99
N GLY A 21 19.21 -0.07 -12.70
CA GLY A 21 17.84 -0.01 -13.21
C GLY A 21 16.87 -1.05 -12.65
N ALA A 22 17.27 -1.91 -11.70
CA ALA A 22 16.32 -2.85 -11.09
C ALA A 22 15.55 -2.15 -9.95
N PRO A 23 14.21 -2.05 -9.99
CA PRO A 23 13.43 -1.54 -8.87
C PRO A 23 13.74 -2.39 -7.63
N ARG A 24 14.19 -1.77 -6.54
CA ARG A 24 14.33 -2.44 -5.26
C ARG A 24 12.94 -2.90 -4.80
N PRO A 25 12.70 -4.20 -4.56
CA PRO A 25 11.50 -4.63 -3.86
C PRO A 25 11.52 -4.01 -2.46
N GLY A 26 10.57 -3.12 -2.20
CA GLY A 26 10.50 -2.34 -0.95
C GLY A 26 10.83 -0.86 -1.08
N ASP A 27 11.04 -0.32 -2.28
CA ASP A 27 11.01 1.14 -2.48
C ASP A 27 9.57 1.63 -2.19
N PRO A 28 9.32 2.41 -1.13
CA PRO A 28 8.01 2.96 -0.84
C PRO A 28 7.81 4.13 -1.80
N ARG A 29 7.67 3.82 -3.10
CA ARG A 29 7.09 4.78 -4.02
C ARG A 29 5.72 5.09 -3.44
N PRO A 30 5.40 6.34 -3.10
CA PRO A 30 4.06 6.68 -2.66
C PRO A 30 3.12 6.15 -3.74
N ALA A 31 2.18 5.29 -3.34
CA ALA A 31 1.12 4.89 -4.25
C ALA A 31 0.54 6.18 -4.84
N PRO A 32 0.24 6.23 -6.15
CA PRO A 32 -0.30 7.43 -6.76
C PRO A 32 -1.51 7.87 -5.91
N GLU A 33 -1.43 9.09 -5.40
CA GLU A 33 -2.42 9.66 -4.52
C GLU A 33 -3.80 9.60 -5.20
N ARG A 34 -4.67 8.69 -4.74
CA ARG A 34 -6.03 8.58 -5.30
C ARG A 34 -6.80 9.86 -4.97
N PRO A 35 -7.43 10.53 -5.95
CA PRO A 35 -8.25 11.72 -5.69
C PRO A 35 -9.34 11.42 -4.66
N VAL A 36 -9.63 12.38 -3.77
CA VAL A 36 -10.69 12.23 -2.74
C VAL A 36 -12.05 11.92 -3.36
N SER A 37 -12.33 12.45 -4.56
CA SER A 37 -13.55 12.12 -5.33
C SER A 37 -13.63 10.65 -5.71
N SER A 38 -12.50 10.01 -6.05
CA SER A 38 -12.44 8.58 -6.35
C SER A 38 -12.68 7.72 -5.12
N LEU A 39 -12.18 8.15 -3.96
CA LEU A 39 -12.42 7.46 -2.68
C LEU A 39 -13.89 7.56 -2.28
N ARG A 40 -14.49 8.76 -2.44
CA ARG A 40 -15.92 8.97 -2.21
C ARG A 40 -16.77 8.09 -3.13
N ALA A 41 -16.45 8.05 -4.42
CA ALA A 41 -17.16 7.18 -5.37
C ALA A 41 -17.06 5.69 -4.99
N GLY A 42 -15.90 5.22 -4.51
CA GLY A 42 -15.75 3.85 -4.03
C GLY A 42 -16.58 3.54 -2.78
N VAL A 43 -16.73 4.51 -1.87
CA VAL A 43 -17.64 4.38 -0.72
C VAL A 43 -19.09 4.35 -1.18
N ASP A 44 -19.48 5.24 -2.11
CA ASP A 44 -20.85 5.28 -2.65
C ASP A 44 -21.22 3.96 -3.36
N GLU A 45 -20.30 3.39 -4.13
CA GLU A 45 -20.47 2.07 -4.78
C GLU A 45 -20.64 0.95 -3.73
N ALA A 46 -19.79 0.93 -2.70
CA ALA A 46 -19.89 -0.06 -1.64
C ALA A 46 -21.23 0.03 -0.89
N MET A 47 -21.72 1.25 -0.64
CA MET A 47 -23.03 1.50 -0.01
C MET A 47 -24.19 1.05 -0.90
N ALA A 48 -24.14 1.32 -2.21
CA ALA A 48 -25.13 0.81 -3.17
C ALA A 48 -25.15 -0.73 -3.21
N GLY A 49 -24.02 -1.39 -2.93
CA GLY A 49 -23.94 -2.85 -2.78
C GLY A 49 -24.74 -3.42 -1.59
N LEU A 50 -25.23 -2.57 -0.68
CA LEU A 50 -26.15 -2.95 0.40
C LEU A 50 -27.63 -2.84 0.01
N ASP A 51 -27.96 -2.27 -1.15
CA ASP A 51 -29.34 -2.18 -1.61
C ASP A 51 -29.92 -3.59 -1.78
N GLY A 52 -31.10 -3.83 -1.19
CA GLY A 52 -31.74 -5.15 -1.21
C GLY A 52 -31.03 -6.24 -0.42
N LEU A 53 -30.07 -5.89 0.47
CA LEU A 53 -29.32 -6.90 1.24
C LEU A 53 -30.24 -7.83 2.05
N SER A 54 -31.34 -7.31 2.58
CA SER A 54 -32.33 -8.09 3.34
C SER A 54 -32.99 -9.22 2.54
N GLU A 55 -33.02 -9.12 1.22
CA GLU A 55 -33.60 -10.14 0.33
C GLU A 55 -32.58 -11.23 -0.05
N ARG A 56 -31.30 -11.00 0.25
CA ARG A 56 -30.20 -11.91 -0.04
C ARG A 56 -29.98 -12.91 1.10
N PRO A 57 -29.38 -14.08 0.82
CA PRO A 57 -29.03 -15.03 1.86
C PRO A 57 -28.14 -14.41 2.95
N VAL A 58 -28.42 -14.71 4.22
CA VAL A 58 -27.67 -14.17 5.37
C VAL A 58 -26.17 -14.46 5.27
N GLY A 59 -25.79 -15.58 4.66
CA GLY A 59 -24.38 -15.91 4.41
C GLY A 59 -23.63 -14.90 3.54
N GLU A 60 -24.33 -14.09 2.75
CA GLU A 60 -23.74 -13.03 1.92
C GLU A 60 -23.64 -11.68 2.62
N HIS A 61 -24.35 -11.50 3.75
CA HIS A 61 -24.43 -10.20 4.43
C HIS A 61 -23.07 -9.77 4.95
N VAL A 62 -22.34 -10.69 5.59
CA VAL A 62 -21.00 -10.43 6.11
C VAL A 62 -20.07 -9.92 5.01
N ALA A 63 -20.03 -10.61 3.87
CA ALA A 63 -19.20 -10.20 2.74
C ALA A 63 -19.61 -8.82 2.18
N ALA A 64 -20.90 -8.47 2.20
CA ALA A 64 -21.35 -7.14 1.80
C ALA A 64 -20.88 -6.04 2.76
N PHE A 65 -21.04 -6.26 4.07
CA PHE A 65 -20.56 -5.32 5.07
C PHE A 65 -19.04 -5.20 5.11
N GLU A 66 -18.29 -6.29 4.89
CA GLU A 66 -16.83 -6.26 4.82
C GLU A 66 -16.34 -5.34 3.68
N ARG A 67 -16.95 -5.39 2.50
CA ARG A 67 -16.62 -4.48 1.40
C ARG A 67 -16.78 -3.00 1.78
N VAL A 68 -17.85 -2.68 2.51
CA VAL A 68 -18.09 -1.31 3.01
C VAL A 68 -17.02 -0.91 4.03
N HIS A 69 -16.66 -1.80 4.97
CA HIS A 69 -15.60 -1.52 5.94
C HIS A 69 -14.24 -1.29 5.26
N THR A 70 -13.91 -2.08 4.24
CA THR A 70 -12.69 -1.90 3.45
C THR A 70 -12.69 -0.54 2.73
N ALA A 71 -13.78 -0.20 2.04
CA ALA A 71 -13.88 1.08 1.31
C ALA A 71 -13.74 2.30 2.25
N LEU A 72 -14.40 2.25 3.42
CA LEU A 72 -14.29 3.30 4.43
C LEU A 72 -12.87 3.37 5.02
N GLY A 73 -12.25 2.24 5.34
CA GLY A 73 -10.88 2.19 5.84
C GLY A 73 -9.88 2.79 4.85
N GLU A 74 -10.00 2.44 3.57
CA GLU A 74 -9.18 3.03 2.51
C GLU A 74 -9.35 4.55 2.40
N ALA A 75 -10.59 5.04 2.45
CA ALA A 75 -10.88 6.47 2.38
C ALA A 75 -10.31 7.23 3.58
N LEU A 76 -10.43 6.67 4.79
CA LEU A 76 -9.93 7.29 6.02
C LEU A 76 -8.41 7.27 6.12
N THR A 77 -7.75 6.17 5.76
CA THR A 77 -6.29 6.08 5.73
C THR A 77 -5.72 7.09 4.72
N ALA A 78 -6.27 7.12 3.50
CA ALA A 78 -5.82 8.05 2.47
C ALA A 78 -6.10 9.53 2.84
N GLY A 79 -7.15 9.82 3.61
CA GLY A 79 -7.41 11.16 4.14
C GLY A 79 -6.45 11.54 5.28
N SER A 80 -6.09 10.59 6.13
CA SER A 80 -5.18 10.80 7.27
C SER A 80 -3.73 11.00 6.84
N GLU A 81 -3.30 10.34 5.76
CA GLU A 81 -1.96 10.51 5.18
C GLU A 81 -1.77 11.88 4.50
N ARG A 82 -2.86 12.59 4.21
CA ARG A 82 -2.87 13.94 3.58
C ARG A 82 -2.95 15.09 4.58
N ALA A 83 -3.24 14.81 5.86
CA ALA A 83 -3.48 15.80 6.92
C ALA A 83 -2.20 16.11 7.71
#